data_AF-A0A0F8X598-F1
#
_entry.id   AF-A0A0F8X598-F1
#
_cell.length_a   1.000
_cell.length_b   1.000
_cell.length_c   1.000
_cell.angle_alpha   90.00
_cell.angle_beta   90.00
_cell.angle_gamma   90.00
#
_symmetry.space_group_name_H-M   'P 1'
#
loop_
_entity.id
_entity.type
_entity.pdbx_description
1 polymer ?
#
loop_
_entity_poly.entity_id
_entity_poly.type
_entity_poly.pdbx_seq_one_letter_code
_entity_poly.pdbx_strand_id
1 'polypeptide(L)' 'MRNFYTVVLERMKVYSESFATEPYETGWAREAMFFIRVHEITGGGTSIDAKVQVSVDGIIWIDEGTFFPPITKAGD' A
#
# COMPACT_ATOMS: atom_id res chain seq x y z
N MET A 1 -14.62 8.65 -21.63
CA MET A 1 -14.31 7.39 -20.92
C MET A 1 -12.97 7.57 -20.23
N ARG A 2 -12.82 7.27 -18.93
CA ARG A 2 -11.51 7.35 -18.24
C ARG A 2 -10.77 6.02 -18.46
N ASN A 3 -9.47 6.07 -18.72
CA ASN A 3 -8.63 4.87 -18.76
C ASN A 3 -8.30 4.44 -17.32
N PHE A 4 -8.33 3.14 -17.07
CA PHE A 4 -8.02 2.56 -15.78
C PHE A 4 -6.99 1.44 -15.98
N TYR A 5 -5.98 1.41 -15.11
CA TYR A 5 -4.93 0.41 -15.11
C TYR A 5 -4.91 -0.29 -13.76
N THR A 6 -5.01 -1.62 -13.77
CA THR A 6 -4.85 -2.46 -12.58
C THR A 6 -3.55 -3.23 -12.71
N VAL A 7 -2.69 -3.16 -11.70
CA VAL A 7 -1.45 -3.93 -11.65
C VAL A 7 -1.25 -4.49 -10.25
N VAL A 8 -0.61 -5.66 -10.17
CA VAL A 8 -0.15 -6.24 -8.91
C VAL A 8 1.24 -5.69 -8.64
N LEU A 9 1.38 -4.87 -7.60
CA LEU A 9 2.67 -4.27 -7.23
C LEU A 9 3.55 -5.25 -6.45
N GLU A 10 2.95 -5.95 -5.49
CA GLU A 10 3.62 -6.92 -4.62
C GLU A 10 2.74 -8.15 -4.45
N ARG A 11 3.34 -9.35 -4.43
CA ARG A 11 2.59 -10.61 -4.34
C ARG A 11 3.31 -11.64 -3.47
N MET A 12 2.56 -12.21 -2.52
CA MET A 12 2.97 -13.38 -1.73
C MET A 12 4.35 -13.21 -1.07
N LYS A 13 4.65 -12.00 -0.60
CA LYS A 13 5.89 -11.65 0.08
C LYS A 13 5.67 -11.63 1.58
N VAL A 14 6.63 -12.19 2.31
CA VAL A 14 6.65 -12.15 3.77
C VAL A 14 7.38 -10.89 4.21
N TYR A 15 6.77 -10.12 5.10
CA TYR A 15 7.35 -8.93 5.67
C TYR A 15 7.55 -9.12 7.17
N SER A 16 8.76 -8.82 7.65
CA SER A 16 9.10 -8.78 9.08
C SER A 16 9.41 -7.36 9.57
N GLU A 17 9.46 -6.39 8.65
CA GLU A 17 9.83 -5.00 8.89
C GLU A 17 8.92 -4.07 8.06
N SER A 18 9.17 -2.76 8.17
CA SER A 18 8.51 -1.77 7.32
C SER A 18 8.83 -2.02 5.85
N PHE A 19 7.83 -1.84 4.99
CA PHE A 19 8.00 -1.91 3.54
C PHE A 19 7.28 -0.75 2.88
N ALA A 20 7.73 -0.41 1.68
CA ALA A 20 7.09 0.57 0.81
C ALA A 20 6.92 -0.05 -0.58
N THR A 21 5.89 0.39 -1.30
CA THR A 21 5.65 0.01 -2.69
C THR A 21 5.44 1.25 -3.52
N GLU A 22 6.06 1.30 -4.70
CA GLU A 22 5.93 2.43 -5.60
C GLU A 22 4.65 2.27 -6.44
N PRO A 23 3.80 3.31 -6.51
CA PRO A 23 2.54 3.22 -7.23
C PRO A 23 2.75 3.31 -8.75
N TYR A 24 2.23 2.34 -9.49
CA TYR A 24 2.37 2.28 -10.95
C TYR A 24 1.52 3.34 -11.67
N GLU A 25 2.15 4.13 -12.54
CA GLU A 25 1.48 5.12 -13.41
C GLU A 25 0.58 6.13 -12.67
N THR A 26 0.88 6.44 -11.41
CA THR A 26 0.07 7.36 -10.60
C THR A 26 0.50 8.83 -10.72
N GLY A 27 1.72 9.12 -11.18
CA GLY A 27 2.20 10.50 -11.31
C GLY A 27 1.37 11.39 -12.24
N TRP A 28 0.58 10.79 -13.14
CA TRP A 28 -0.37 11.48 -14.03
C TRP A 28 -1.83 11.10 -13.75
N ALA A 29 -2.09 10.24 -12.77
CA ALA A 29 -3.44 9.79 -12.46
C ALA A 29 -4.19 10.84 -11.63
N ARG A 30 -5.50 10.94 -11.86
CA ARG A 30 -6.38 11.77 -11.02
C ARG A 30 -6.86 11.05 -9.77
N GLU A 31 -6.68 9.73 -9.70
CA GLU A 31 -7.20 8.86 -8.65
C GLU A 31 -6.34 7.59 -8.62
N ALA A 32 -6.09 7.08 -7.42
CA ALA A 32 -5.41 5.82 -7.17
C ALA A 32 -6.22 5.01 -6.16
N MET A 33 -6.35 3.71 -6.40
CA MET A 33 -7.04 2.78 -5.51
C MET A 33 -6.07 1.67 -5.10
N PHE A 34 -6.04 1.36 -3.81
CA PHE A 34 -5.16 0.35 -3.25
C PHE A 34 -5.98 -0.78 -2.63
N PHE A 35 -5.58 -2.02 -2.91
CA PHE A 35 -6.15 -3.22 -2.32
C PHE A 35 -5.01 -3.97 -1.62
N ILE A 36 -5.18 -4.25 -0.33
CA ILE A 36 -4.18 -4.94 0.48
C ILE A 36 -4.78 -6.26 0.93
N ARG A 37 -4.20 -7.36 0.44
CA ARG A 37 -4.59 -8.70 0.86
C ARG A 37 -3.52 -9.27 1.80
N VAL A 38 -3.94 -9.65 3.00
CA VAL A 38 -3.08 -10.33 3.96
C VAL A 38 -3.43 -11.80 4.01
N HIS A 39 -2.47 -12.64 3.61
CA HIS A 39 -2.66 -14.09 3.60
C HIS A 39 -2.47 -14.71 4.98
N GLU A 40 -1.47 -14.24 5.73
CA GLU A 40 -1.10 -14.81 7.02
C GLU A 40 -0.48 -13.72 7.89
N ILE A 41 -0.74 -13.79 9.19
CA ILE A 41 -0.05 -12.99 10.21
C ILE A 41 0.49 -13.97 11.24
N THR A 42 1.80 -13.90 11.48
CA THR A 42 2.51 -14.73 12.45
C THR A 42 3.07 -13.86 13.57
N GLY A 43 3.17 -14.41 14.78
CA GLY A 43 3.62 -13.69 15.97
C GLY A 43 2.49 -12.95 16.70
N GLY A 44 2.56 -12.96 18.03
CA GLY A 44 1.60 -12.26 18.88
C GLY A 44 1.84 -10.75 18.82
N GLY A 45 0.77 -9.98 18.55
CA GLY A 45 0.85 -8.52 18.49
C GLY A 45 1.31 -7.95 17.16
N THR A 46 1.50 -8.78 16.12
CA THR A 46 1.84 -8.32 14.78
C THR A 46 0.67 -7.53 14.19
N SER A 47 0.95 -6.31 13.73
CA SER A 47 0.00 -5.43 13.06
C SER A 47 0.66 -4.76 11.85
N ILE A 48 -0.13 -4.53 10.80
CA ILE A 48 0.29 -3.75 9.64
C ILE A 48 -0.45 -2.42 9.68
N ASP A 49 0.30 -1.34 9.81
CA ASP A 49 -0.20 0.03 9.65
C ASP A 49 0.14 0.52 8.25
N ALA A 50 -0.86 0.56 7.37
CA ALA A 50 -0.70 0.98 5.98
C ALA A 50 -1.18 2.43 5.80
N LYS A 51 -0.37 3.23 5.12
CA LYS A 51 -0.66 4.63 4.81
C LYS A 51 -0.23 4.98 3.40
N VAL A 52 -0.92 5.94 2.79
CA VAL A 52 -0.58 6.47 1.49
C VAL A 52 0.38 7.63 1.68
N GLN A 53 1.47 7.61 0.91
CA GLN A 53 2.43 8.70 0.85
C GLN A 53 2.47 9.27 -0.55
N VAL A 54 2.78 10.56 -0.65
CA VAL A 54 2.96 11.27 -1.92
C VAL A 54 4.31 11.97 -1.94
N SER A 55 4.86 12.10 -3.13
CA SER A 55 6.10 12.81 -3.38
C SER A 55 6.03 13.52 -4.72
N VAL A 56 6.54 14.76 -4.77
CA VAL A 56 6.62 15.54 -6.00
C VAL A 56 7.89 15.21 -6.78
N ASP A 57 8.96 14.84 -6.07
CA ASP A 57 10.29 14.56 -6.64
C ASP A 57 10.65 13.07 -6.68
N GLY A 58 9.84 12.22 -6.05
CA GLY A 58 10.11 10.79 -5.88
C GLY A 58 11.16 10.47 -4.81
N ILE A 59 11.69 11.49 -4.12
CA ILE A 59 12.79 11.36 -3.14
C ILE A 59 12.26 11.61 -1.74
N ILE A 60 11.52 12.70 -1.55
CA ILE A 60 10.95 13.09 -0.27
C ILE A 60 9.47 12.71 -0.25
N TRP A 61 9.13 11.78 0.62
CA TRP A 61 7.78 11.24 0.76
C TRP A 61 7.14 11.76 2.04
N ILE A 62 5.89 12.23 1.93
CA ILE A 62 5.10 12.72 3.04
C ILE A 62 3.77 11.96 3.12
N ASP A 63 3.24 11.81 4.33
CA ASP A 63 1.94 11.18 4.55
C ASP A 63 0.84 12.04 3.88
N GLU A 64 0.07 11.44 2.99
CA GLU A 64 -1.01 12.13 2.25
C GLU A 64 -2.21 12.40 3.15
N GLY A 65 -2.42 11.53 4.14
CA GLY A 65 -3.52 11.60 5.11
C GLY A 65 -4.43 10.37 5.07
N THR A 66 -4.46 9.64 3.96
CA THR A 66 -5.18 8.37 3.85
C THR A 66 -4.42 7.24 4.57
N PHE A 67 -5.10 6.54 5.47
CA PHE A 67 -4.58 5.38 6.18
C PHE A 67 -5.64 4.27 6.28
N PHE A 68 -5.16 3.04 6.41
CA PHE A 68 -5.99 1.89 6.71
C PHE A 68 -6.02 1.69 8.24
N PRO A 69 -7.15 1.24 8.81
CA PRO A 69 -7.16 0.74 10.18
C PRO A 69 -6.09 -0.36 10.36
N PRO A 70 -5.51 -0.51 11.56
CA PRO A 70 -4.49 -1.53 11.81
C PRO A 70 -4.96 -2.92 11.38
N ILE A 71 -4.19 -3.57 10.51
CA ILE A 71 -4.51 -4.89 9.98
C ILE A 71 -3.85 -5.93 10.87
N THR A 72 -4.66 -6.66 11.64
CA THR A 72 -4.21 -7.63 12.65
C THR A 72 -4.67 -9.06 12.38
N LYS A 73 -5.33 -9.30 11.25
CA LYS A 73 -5.78 -10.62 10.80
C LYS A 73 -5.65 -10.76 9.28
N ALA A 74 -5.61 -12.00 8.81
CA ALA A 74 -5.72 -12.29 7.38
C ALA A 74 -7.07 -11.84 6.82
N GLY A 75 -7.08 -11.43 5.55
CA GLY A 75 -8.27 -10.89 4.89
C GLY A 75 -7.96 -10.11 3.62
N ASP A 76 -9.05 -9.65 2.99
CA ASP A 76 -9.08 -8.76 1.82
C ASP A 76 -9.42 -7.33 2.26
#